data_AF-W9VH87-F1
#
_entry.id   AF-W9VH87-F1
#
_cell.length_a   1.000
_cell.length_b   1.000
_cell.length_c   1.000
_cell.angle_alpha   90.00
_cell.angle_beta   90.00
_cell.angle_gamma   90.00
#
_symmetry.space_group_name_H-M   'P 1'
#
loop_
_entity.id
_entity.type
_entity.pdbx_description
1 polymer ?
#
loop_
_entity_poly.entity_id
_entity_poly.type
_entity_poly.pdbx_seq_one_letter_code
_entity_poly.pdbx_strand_id
1 'polypeptide(L)'
;MATTKPWVIIVGAGSSGLLLALMLGKQGVPVLVLELGETIDSRPRATHYASPAVRELRRACVADDALRRGFVPDGVCWRKLDGTVLAGLSNDVFPKDDPDLMICLPLDKLGELLLEHNDAVPWHPTPESKAYEILNISPNRVHQRLAERMRVGRILVAADAAHLCNPFGGMGLTGGIADIGSLYDCLIGIYHGKADDSILDKYDEARRRIYNQVTHPVSSANIVRLFGQDPDTAVETDEFLKICKKAEEDPEFS
;
A
#
# COMPACT_ATOMS: atom_id res chain seq x y z
N MET A 1 -38.03 -4.38 3.45
CA MET A 1 -36.76 -3.91 2.85
C MET A 1 -35.87 -5.12 2.70
N ALA A 2 -35.39 -5.44 1.50
CA ALA A 2 -34.54 -6.61 1.32
C ALA A 2 -33.21 -6.34 2.03
N THR A 3 -33.01 -6.93 3.21
CA THR A 3 -31.68 -6.98 3.83
C THR A 3 -30.85 -7.95 2.99
N THR A 4 -30.22 -7.44 1.93
CA THR A 4 -29.31 -8.22 1.12
C THR A 4 -28.09 -8.51 1.98
N LYS A 5 -28.01 -9.76 2.47
CA LYS A 5 -26.85 -10.27 3.21
C LYS A 5 -25.57 -9.89 2.46
N PRO A 6 -24.55 -9.31 3.12
CA PRO A 6 -23.31 -8.98 2.44
C PRO A 6 -22.67 -10.25 1.88
N TRP A 7 -22.11 -10.13 0.68
CA TRP A 7 -21.33 -11.20 0.06
C TRP A 7 -19.92 -11.24 0.66
N VAL A 8 -19.36 -10.07 0.97
CA VAL A 8 -18.07 -9.90 1.67
C VAL A 8 -18.23 -8.97 2.86
N ILE A 9 -17.57 -9.32 3.97
CA ILE A 9 -17.38 -8.46 5.13
C ILE A 9 -15.90 -8.08 5.18
N ILE A 10 -15.61 -6.78 5.25
CA ILE A 10 -14.26 -6.21 5.36
C ILE A 10 -14.12 -5.65 6.77
N VAL A 11 -13.08 -6.05 7.49
CA VAL A 11 -12.78 -5.54 8.83
C VAL A 11 -11.59 -4.59 8.74
N GLY A 12 -11.82 -3.33 9.08
CA GLY A 12 -10.91 -2.20 8.96
C GLY A 12 -11.25 -1.29 7.78
N ALA A 13 -11.52 -0.01 8.06
CA ALA A 13 -11.70 1.07 7.07
C ALA A 13 -10.43 1.93 6.93
N GLY A 14 -9.25 1.31 7.05
CA GLY A 14 -8.01 1.91 6.57
C GLY A 14 -7.96 1.94 5.04
N SER A 15 -6.90 2.54 4.48
CA SER A 15 -6.73 2.67 3.02
C SER A 15 -6.91 1.35 2.25
N SER A 16 -6.40 0.24 2.79
CA SER A 16 -6.52 -1.08 2.16
C SER A 16 -7.96 -1.61 2.16
N GLY A 17 -8.69 -1.46 3.27
CA GLY A 17 -10.07 -1.90 3.39
C GLY A 17 -11.04 -1.06 2.55
N LEU A 18 -10.87 0.26 2.58
CA LEU A 18 -11.66 1.19 1.76
C LEU A 18 -11.41 1.03 0.27
N LEU A 19 -10.16 0.75 -0.13
CA LEU A 19 -9.84 0.46 -1.53
C LEU A 19 -10.53 -0.83 -2.00
N LEU A 20 -10.47 -1.91 -1.21
CA LEU A 20 -11.14 -3.16 -1.56
C LEU A 20 -12.66 -2.99 -1.64
N ALA A 21 -13.25 -2.28 -0.67
CA ALA A 21 -14.67 -1.97 -0.66
C ALA A 21 -15.09 -1.21 -1.92
N LEU A 22 -14.35 -0.15 -2.27
CA LEU A 22 -14.60 0.68 -3.45
C LEU A 22 -14.56 -0.15 -4.73
N MET A 23 -13.49 -0.94 -4.91
CA MET A 23 -13.31 -1.75 -6.11
C MET A 23 -14.41 -2.81 -6.25
N LEU A 24 -14.71 -3.54 -5.18
CA LEU A 24 -15.72 -4.60 -5.19
C LEU A 24 -17.10 -4.05 -5.49
N GLY A 25 -17.54 -3.02 -4.78
CA GLY A 25 -18.89 -2.56 -5.01
C GLY A 25 -19.03 -1.76 -6.32
N LYS A 26 -17.96 -1.19 -6.90
CA LYS A 26 -18.02 -0.68 -8.29
C LYS A 26 -18.44 -1.77 -9.29
N GLN A 27 -18.28 -3.05 -8.92
CA GLN A 27 -18.78 -4.19 -9.66
C GLN A 27 -20.15 -4.71 -9.17
N GLY A 28 -20.82 -3.99 -8.28
CA GLY A 28 -22.12 -4.36 -7.69
C GLY A 28 -22.05 -5.44 -6.61
N VAL A 29 -20.85 -5.77 -6.11
CA VAL A 29 -20.70 -6.77 -5.04
C VAL A 29 -21.23 -6.20 -3.71
N PRO A 30 -22.16 -6.89 -3.01
CA PRO A 30 -22.63 -6.44 -1.70
C PRO A 30 -21.52 -6.54 -0.65
N VAL A 31 -21.05 -5.40 -0.15
CA VAL A 31 -19.95 -5.30 0.84
C VAL A 31 -20.46 -4.67 2.14
N LEU A 32 -20.05 -5.23 3.28
CA LEU A 32 -20.16 -4.62 4.59
C LEU A 32 -18.76 -4.30 5.12
N VAL A 33 -18.48 -3.03 5.44
CA VAL A 33 -17.22 -2.62 6.09
C VAL A 33 -17.49 -2.41 7.58
N LEU A 34 -16.63 -2.98 8.42
CA LEU A 34 -16.67 -2.83 9.88
C LEU A 34 -15.39 -2.13 10.32
N GLU A 35 -15.50 -0.99 10.98
CA GLU A 35 -14.38 -0.25 11.55
C GLU A 35 -14.66 0.07 13.01
N LEU A 36 -13.60 0.07 13.83
CA LEU A 36 -13.67 0.44 15.24
C LEU A 36 -13.62 1.97 15.42
N GLY A 37 -12.82 2.67 14.62
CA GLY A 37 -12.72 4.13 14.59
C GLY A 37 -13.92 4.81 13.94
N GLU A 38 -14.36 5.93 14.52
CA GLU A 38 -15.49 6.71 13.98
C GLU A 38 -15.08 7.60 12.80
N THR A 39 -13.79 7.92 12.69
CA THR A 39 -13.24 8.80 11.64
C THR A 39 -11.99 8.19 11.03
N ILE A 40 -11.63 8.64 9.82
CA ILE A 40 -10.33 8.35 9.23
C ILE A 40 -9.21 8.83 10.15
N ASP A 41 -8.15 8.02 10.27
CA ASP A 41 -6.95 8.40 11.00
C ASP A 41 -6.23 9.54 10.28
N SER A 42 -6.12 10.69 10.95
CA SER A 42 -5.52 11.91 10.39
C SER A 42 -4.00 11.97 10.48
N ARG A 43 -3.33 10.92 10.99
CA ARG A 43 -1.86 10.93 11.12
C ARG A 43 -1.20 10.62 9.77
N PRO A 44 -0.27 11.47 9.30
CA PRO A 44 0.44 11.26 8.04
C PRO A 44 1.56 10.22 8.23
N ARG A 45 1.21 8.93 8.34
CA ARG A 45 2.16 7.85 8.65
C ARG A 45 2.93 7.34 7.43
N ALA A 46 2.44 7.62 6.23
CA ALA A 46 3.05 7.26 4.96
C ALA A 46 2.61 8.26 3.89
N THR A 47 3.40 8.39 2.83
CA THR A 47 3.17 9.41 1.80
C THR A 47 3.43 8.93 0.38
N HIS A 48 4.15 7.82 0.17
CA HIS A 48 4.60 7.41 -1.17
C HIS A 48 3.91 6.13 -1.63
N TYR A 49 3.42 6.15 -2.88
CA TYR A 49 2.79 5.02 -3.56
C TYR A 49 3.60 4.69 -4.82
N ALA A 50 4.34 3.60 -4.81
CA ALA A 50 5.09 3.16 -5.99
C ALA A 50 4.15 2.57 -7.06
N SER A 51 4.67 2.36 -8.27
CA SER A 51 3.88 1.97 -9.45
C SER A 51 2.90 0.80 -9.25
N PRO A 52 3.25 -0.29 -8.53
CA PRO A 52 2.28 -1.35 -8.27
C PRO A 52 1.06 -0.88 -7.47
N ALA A 53 1.21 0.10 -6.58
CA ALA A 53 0.10 0.67 -5.83
C ALA A 53 -0.71 1.67 -6.68
N VAL A 54 -0.03 2.51 -7.47
CA VAL A 54 -0.69 3.48 -8.35
C VAL A 54 -1.55 2.78 -9.40
N ARG A 55 -1.09 1.64 -9.93
CA ARG A 55 -1.88 0.77 -10.79
C ARG A 55 -3.23 0.39 -10.16
N GLU A 56 -3.24 0.04 -8.88
CA GLU A 56 -4.47 -0.33 -8.18
C GLU A 56 -5.36 0.89 -7.87
N LEU A 57 -4.77 2.03 -7.54
CA LEU A 57 -5.50 3.30 -7.43
C LEU A 57 -6.15 3.68 -8.77
N ARG A 58 -5.48 3.44 -9.89
CA ARG A 58 -6.01 3.68 -11.24
C ARG A 58 -7.15 2.71 -11.57
N ARG A 59 -6.99 1.42 -11.24
CA ARG A 59 -8.08 0.43 -11.37
C ARG A 59 -9.30 0.77 -10.52
N ALA A 60 -9.10 1.41 -9.37
CA ALA A 60 -10.16 1.95 -8.53
C ALA A 60 -10.70 3.31 -9.01
N CYS A 61 -10.14 3.88 -10.09
CA CYS A 61 -10.45 5.20 -10.64
C CYS A 61 -10.26 6.36 -9.63
N VAL A 62 -9.24 6.27 -8.78
CA VAL A 62 -8.88 7.33 -7.80
C VAL A 62 -7.49 7.91 -8.04
N ALA A 63 -6.70 7.37 -8.98
CA ALA A 63 -5.33 7.84 -9.25
C ALA A 63 -5.28 9.32 -9.66
N ASP A 64 -6.17 9.78 -10.53
CA ASP A 64 -6.20 11.19 -10.97
C ASP A 64 -6.51 12.14 -9.81
N ASP A 65 -7.43 11.77 -8.92
CA ASP A 65 -7.74 12.54 -7.71
C ASP A 65 -6.58 12.53 -6.72
N ALA A 66 -5.93 11.37 -6.56
CA ALA A 66 -4.77 11.24 -5.71
C ALA A 66 -3.62 12.11 -6.21
N LEU A 67 -3.42 12.17 -7.53
CA LEU A 67 -2.43 13.05 -8.16
C LEU A 67 -2.83 14.53 -8.03
N ARG A 68 -4.11 14.88 -8.22
CA ARG A 68 -4.61 16.26 -8.00
C ARG A 68 -4.36 16.77 -6.59
N ARG A 69 -4.45 15.90 -5.58
CA ARG A 69 -4.22 16.22 -4.17
C ARG A 69 -2.75 16.07 -3.75
N GLY A 70 -1.95 15.40 -4.56
CA GLY A 70 -0.57 15.05 -4.30
C GLY A 70 0.37 15.65 -5.35
N PHE A 71 1.48 14.95 -5.59
CA PHE A 71 2.43 15.30 -6.65
C PHE A 71 3.25 14.06 -7.06
N VAL A 72 3.92 14.14 -8.21
CA VAL A 72 4.93 13.15 -8.63
C VAL A 72 6.30 13.66 -8.16
N PRO A 73 7.04 12.89 -7.34
CA PRO A 73 8.38 13.30 -6.94
C PRO A 73 9.38 13.16 -8.10
N ASP A 74 10.39 14.03 -8.15
CA ASP A 74 11.44 13.98 -9.19
C ASP A 74 12.46 12.85 -8.96
N GLY A 75 12.52 12.30 -7.75
CA GLY A 75 13.45 11.23 -7.42
C GLY A 75 13.63 11.05 -5.91
N VAL A 76 14.64 10.28 -5.54
CA VAL A 76 15.04 10.05 -4.15
C VAL A 76 16.54 10.27 -4.01
N CYS A 77 16.98 10.75 -2.84
CA CYS A 77 18.40 10.85 -2.52
C CYS A 77 18.67 10.45 -1.08
N TRP A 78 19.86 9.89 -0.85
CA TRP A 78 20.41 9.58 0.46
C TRP A 78 21.35 10.70 0.87
N ARG A 79 21.21 11.17 2.11
CA ARG A 79 21.96 12.31 2.64
C ARG A 79 22.52 12.01 4.01
N LYS A 80 23.66 12.62 4.31
CA LYS A 80 24.15 12.77 5.68
C LYS A 80 23.24 13.72 6.47
N LEU A 81 23.38 13.74 7.79
CA LEU A 81 22.60 14.62 8.68
C LEU A 81 22.86 16.11 8.42
N ASP A 82 24.04 16.46 7.92
CA ASP A 82 24.39 17.82 7.51
C ASP A 82 23.81 18.23 6.13
N GLY A 83 23.09 17.32 5.47
CA GLY A 83 22.46 17.53 4.16
C GLY A 83 23.30 17.14 2.95
N THR A 84 24.56 16.74 3.15
CA THR A 84 25.47 16.27 2.07
C THR A 84 24.84 15.09 1.34
N VAL A 85 24.74 15.18 0.01
CA VAL A 85 24.22 14.10 -0.85
C VAL A 85 25.26 13.00 -0.97
N LEU A 86 24.84 11.75 -0.73
CA LEU A 86 25.64 10.55 -0.93
C LEU A 86 25.43 9.97 -2.33
N ALA A 87 24.15 9.73 -2.67
CA ALA A 87 23.70 9.23 -3.97
C ALA A 87 22.20 9.50 -4.12
N GLY A 88 21.67 9.28 -5.31
CA GLY A 88 20.27 9.46 -5.64
C GLY A 88 19.85 8.68 -6.87
N LEU A 89 18.54 8.65 -7.08
CA LEU A 89 17.87 8.07 -8.24
C LEU A 89 16.90 9.11 -8.78
N SER A 90 17.03 9.46 -10.06
CA SER A 90 16.07 10.30 -10.75
C SER A 90 14.89 9.46 -11.24
N ASN A 91 13.69 10.02 -11.18
CA ASN A 91 12.51 9.45 -11.83
C ASN A 91 12.43 9.83 -13.33
N ASP A 92 13.39 10.59 -13.87
CA ASP A 92 13.47 10.89 -15.31
C ASP A 92 13.70 9.66 -16.18
N VAL A 93 14.15 8.55 -15.57
CA VAL A 93 14.32 7.24 -16.23
C VAL A 93 12.99 6.60 -16.64
N PHE A 94 11.89 7.01 -16.00
CA PHE A 94 10.56 6.53 -16.34
C PHE A 94 9.92 7.39 -17.44
N PRO A 95 9.19 6.79 -18.40
CA PRO A 95 8.40 7.54 -19.36
C PRO A 95 7.47 8.53 -18.66
N LYS A 96 7.50 9.81 -19.05
CA LYS A 96 6.69 10.86 -18.41
C LYS A 96 5.18 10.67 -18.61
N ASP A 97 4.80 9.85 -19.60
CA ASP A 97 3.43 9.45 -19.90
C ASP A 97 3.03 8.11 -19.26
N ASP A 98 3.89 7.49 -18.44
CA ASP A 98 3.53 6.28 -17.70
C ASP A 98 2.37 6.59 -16.72
N PRO A 99 1.20 5.93 -16.87
CA PRO A 99 0.03 6.20 -16.04
C PRO A 99 0.19 5.67 -14.60
N ASP A 100 1.20 4.85 -14.34
CA ASP A 100 1.47 4.22 -13.05
C ASP A 100 2.75 4.83 -12.39
N LEU A 101 3.12 6.07 -12.72
CA LEU A 101 4.20 6.80 -12.03
C LEU A 101 3.92 6.98 -10.53
N MET A 102 4.98 7.03 -9.72
CA MET A 102 4.87 7.22 -8.27
C MET A 102 4.06 8.48 -7.92
N ILE A 103 3.09 8.32 -7.03
CA ILE A 103 2.32 9.43 -6.46
C ILE A 103 2.76 9.63 -5.01
N CYS A 104 2.95 10.89 -4.62
CA CYS A 104 3.15 11.29 -3.23
C CYS A 104 1.90 12.03 -2.72
N LEU A 105 1.22 11.42 -1.74
CA LEU A 105 0.03 11.96 -1.06
C LEU A 105 0.03 11.44 0.39
N PRO A 106 -0.12 12.28 1.42
CA PRO A 106 -0.23 11.80 2.80
C PRO A 106 -1.37 10.77 2.98
N LEU A 107 -1.10 9.71 3.75
CA LEU A 107 -2.00 8.57 3.90
C LEU A 107 -3.38 8.95 4.47
N ASP A 108 -3.43 9.92 5.37
CA ASP A 108 -4.67 10.51 5.88
C ASP A 108 -5.52 11.08 4.74
N LYS A 109 -4.88 11.76 3.77
CA LYS A 109 -5.53 12.33 2.59
C LYS A 109 -5.98 11.29 1.57
N LEU A 110 -5.24 10.19 1.44
CA LEU A 110 -5.72 9.05 0.65
C LEU A 110 -6.94 8.40 1.32
N GLY A 111 -6.93 8.25 2.65
CA GLY A 111 -8.06 7.70 3.40
C GLY A 111 -9.34 8.53 3.22
N GLU A 112 -9.23 9.85 3.36
CA GLU A 112 -10.32 10.80 3.07
C GLU A 112 -10.84 10.63 1.64
N LEU A 113 -9.94 10.62 0.65
CA LEU A 113 -10.30 10.46 -0.77
C LEU A 113 -11.04 9.14 -1.05
N LEU A 114 -10.55 8.03 -0.51
CA LEU A 114 -11.17 6.72 -0.69
C LEU A 114 -12.55 6.66 -0.04
N LEU A 115 -12.75 7.32 1.10
CA LEU A 115 -14.05 7.41 1.76
C LEU A 115 -15.04 8.22 0.91
N GLU A 116 -14.65 9.39 0.41
CA GLU A 116 -15.47 10.21 -0.50
C GLU A 116 -15.92 9.42 -1.73
N HIS A 117 -15.03 8.61 -2.31
CA HIS A 117 -15.36 7.75 -3.44
C HIS A 117 -16.29 6.58 -3.06
N ASN A 118 -16.19 6.03 -1.84
CA ASN A 118 -17.10 5.00 -1.34
C ASN A 118 -18.51 5.54 -1.05
N ASP A 119 -18.64 6.80 -0.60
CA ASP A 119 -19.93 7.46 -0.38
C ASP A 119 -20.70 7.70 -1.68
N ALA A 120 -19.97 7.87 -2.79
CA ALA A 120 -20.55 8.09 -4.11
C ALA A 120 -21.15 6.82 -4.74
N VAL A 121 -20.99 5.64 -4.13
CA VAL A 121 -21.41 4.38 -4.74
C VAL A 121 -22.67 3.78 -4.09
N PRO A 122 -23.61 3.19 -4.87
CA PRO A 122 -25.01 3.04 -4.45
C PRO A 122 -25.33 2.02 -3.35
N TRP A 123 -24.35 1.29 -2.79
CA TRP A 123 -24.62 0.16 -1.87
C TRP A 123 -24.37 0.46 -0.39
N HIS A 124 -24.05 1.70 0.00
CA HIS A 124 -23.64 2.02 1.37
C HIS A 124 -24.77 1.78 2.40
N PRO A 125 -24.61 0.85 3.36
CA PRO A 125 -25.49 0.77 4.53
C PRO A 125 -24.94 1.71 5.61
N THR A 126 -25.68 2.76 5.98
CA THR A 126 -25.34 3.67 7.07
C THR A 126 -25.51 3.02 8.44
N PRO A 127 -24.57 3.24 9.38
CA PRO A 127 -24.92 3.20 10.81
C PRO A 127 -24.62 4.53 11.51
N GLU A 128 -25.65 5.04 12.19
CA GLU A 128 -25.60 6.11 13.18
C GLU A 128 -24.91 5.62 14.46
N SER A 129 -23.89 6.31 14.98
CA SER A 129 -23.62 6.47 16.42
C SER A 129 -22.45 7.43 16.70
N LYS A 130 -22.50 8.07 17.88
CA LYS A 130 -21.62 9.15 18.38
C LYS A 130 -20.73 8.68 19.55
N ALA A 131 -19.50 9.21 19.55
CA ALA A 131 -18.70 9.84 20.61
C ALA A 131 -18.13 9.00 21.79
N TYR A 132 -16.79 8.94 21.85
CA TYR A 132 -15.99 8.84 23.08
C TYR A 132 -14.52 9.29 22.91
N GLU A 133 -13.83 9.44 24.04
CA GLU A 133 -12.49 10.03 24.22
C GLU A 133 -11.34 9.04 24.01
N ILE A 134 -10.26 9.47 23.35
CA ILE A 134 -9.07 8.65 23.02
C ILE A 134 -8.04 8.73 24.17
N LEU A 135 -7.68 7.58 24.75
CA LEU A 135 -6.86 7.50 25.97
C LEU A 135 -5.33 7.31 25.76
N ASN A 136 -4.81 6.86 24.60
CA ASN A 136 -3.35 6.78 24.36
C ASN A 136 -2.98 6.31 22.92
N ILE A 137 -1.78 6.64 22.42
CA ILE A 137 -1.13 6.07 21.22
C ILE A 137 0.29 5.60 21.55
N SER A 138 0.58 4.33 21.23
CA SER A 138 1.92 3.73 21.30
C SER A 138 2.77 4.05 20.07
N PRO A 139 4.09 4.27 20.19
CA PRO A 139 5.00 4.38 19.05
C PRO A 139 4.99 3.08 18.22
N ASN A 140 5.04 3.21 16.89
CA ASN A 140 5.17 2.08 15.97
C ASN A 140 6.44 1.29 16.32
N ARG A 141 6.31 0.02 16.70
CA ARG A 141 7.45 -0.89 16.82
C ARG A 141 7.81 -1.40 15.44
N VAL A 142 9.10 -1.32 15.09
CA VAL A 142 9.62 -1.87 13.84
C VAL A 142 9.51 -3.39 13.89
N HIS A 143 8.86 -3.97 12.88
CA HIS A 143 8.60 -5.40 12.77
C HIS A 143 8.91 -5.92 11.36
N GLN A 144 9.22 -7.20 11.27
CA GLN A 144 9.21 -8.00 10.04
C GLN A 144 8.40 -9.25 10.37
N ARG A 145 7.16 -9.34 9.91
CA ARG A 145 6.23 -10.43 10.22
C ARG A 145 5.38 -10.76 9.01
N LEU A 146 5.11 -12.04 8.83
CA LEU A 146 4.22 -12.55 7.79
C LEU A 146 3.30 -13.58 8.43
N ALA A 147 2.02 -13.52 8.11
CA ALA A 147 1.05 -14.54 8.48
C ALA A 147 1.45 -15.88 7.86
N GLU A 148 1.39 -16.96 8.65
CA GLU A 148 1.72 -18.31 8.16
C GLU A 148 0.85 -18.68 6.94
N ARG A 149 -0.42 -18.28 6.97
CA ARG A 149 -1.38 -18.36 5.87
C ARG A 149 -2.19 -17.07 5.79
N MET A 150 -2.37 -16.55 4.58
CA MET A 150 -3.23 -15.41 4.30
C MET A 150 -4.70 -15.81 4.09
N ARG A 151 -4.99 -17.12 4.12
CA ARG A 151 -6.33 -17.69 3.99
C ARG A 151 -6.53 -18.87 4.95
N VAL A 152 -7.68 -18.89 5.61
CA VAL A 152 -8.23 -20.06 6.31
C VAL A 152 -9.72 -20.19 5.97
N GLY A 153 -10.06 -21.13 5.08
CA GLY A 153 -11.43 -21.28 4.58
C GLY A 153 -11.91 -20.03 3.84
N ARG A 154 -12.91 -19.33 4.42
CA ARG A 154 -13.47 -18.06 3.90
C ARG A 154 -12.98 -16.82 4.66
N ILE A 155 -11.99 -16.97 5.54
CA ILE A 155 -11.36 -15.87 6.26
C ILE A 155 -10.03 -15.58 5.60
N LEU A 156 -9.81 -14.31 5.24
CA LEU A 156 -8.60 -13.85 4.58
C LEU A 156 -7.99 -12.66 5.33
N VAL A 157 -6.68 -12.53 5.24
CA VAL A 157 -5.94 -11.34 5.69
C VAL A 157 -5.18 -10.72 4.52
N ALA A 158 -5.01 -9.41 4.55
CA ALA A 158 -4.31 -8.61 3.53
C ALA A 158 -3.62 -7.41 4.19
N ALA A 159 -2.64 -6.80 3.50
CA ALA A 159 -1.91 -5.63 3.97
C ALA A 159 -1.32 -5.85 5.38
N ASP A 160 -1.35 -4.84 6.25
CA ASP A 160 -0.76 -4.88 7.61
C ASP A 160 -1.30 -6.03 8.49
N ALA A 161 -2.50 -6.55 8.20
CA ALA A 161 -3.04 -7.72 8.89
C ALA A 161 -2.38 -9.04 8.43
N ALA A 162 -1.88 -9.08 7.19
CA ALA A 162 -1.16 -10.23 6.65
C ALA A 162 0.34 -10.14 6.87
N HIS A 163 0.93 -8.94 6.78
CA HIS A 163 2.36 -8.76 6.95
C HIS A 163 2.71 -7.36 7.43
N LEU A 164 3.75 -7.28 8.27
CA LEU A 164 4.31 -6.04 8.76
C LEU A 164 5.75 -5.97 8.32
N CYS A 165 6.16 -4.84 7.77
CA CYS A 165 7.55 -4.55 7.49
C CYS A 165 7.95 -3.19 8.07
N ASN A 166 9.26 -2.96 8.14
CA ASN A 166 9.76 -1.66 8.55
C ASN A 166 9.42 -0.59 7.50
N PRO A 167 9.24 0.68 7.89
CA PRO A 167 8.75 1.70 6.98
C PRO A 167 9.81 2.20 5.96
N PHE A 168 11.06 1.73 6.03
CA PHE A 168 12.14 2.23 5.20
C PHE A 168 12.03 1.71 3.76
N GLY A 169 11.69 2.64 2.85
CA GLY A 169 11.43 2.36 1.44
C GLY A 169 9.95 2.18 1.08
N GLY A 170 9.00 2.45 1.98
CA GLY A 170 7.57 2.49 1.62
C GLY A 170 6.95 1.14 1.21
N MET A 171 7.61 0.03 1.55
CA MET A 171 7.25 -1.30 1.08
C MET A 171 5.96 -1.85 1.69
N GLY A 172 5.61 -1.44 2.91
CA GLY A 172 4.40 -1.93 3.61
C GLY A 172 3.12 -1.47 2.94
N LEU A 173 2.97 -0.15 2.76
CA LEU A 173 1.79 0.44 2.13
C LEU A 173 1.66 0.02 0.65
N THR A 174 2.75 0.09 -0.10
CA THR A 174 2.76 -0.35 -1.51
C THR A 174 2.39 -1.83 -1.64
N GLY A 175 3.00 -2.67 -0.80
CA GLY A 175 2.71 -4.10 -0.75
C GLY A 175 1.26 -4.39 -0.38
N GLY A 176 0.73 -3.68 0.62
CA GLY A 176 -0.65 -3.81 1.06
C GLY A 176 -1.67 -3.43 -0.01
N ILE A 177 -1.48 -2.30 -0.70
CA ILE A 177 -2.35 -1.92 -1.84
C ILE A 177 -2.28 -2.97 -2.95
N ALA A 178 -1.09 -3.51 -3.25
CA ALA A 178 -0.95 -4.57 -4.25
C ALA A 178 -1.57 -5.92 -3.81
N ASP A 179 -1.62 -6.21 -2.51
CA ASP A 179 -2.41 -7.35 -1.99
C ASP A 179 -3.89 -7.16 -2.31
N ILE A 180 -4.42 -5.96 -2.08
CA ILE A 180 -5.83 -5.63 -2.33
C ILE A 180 -6.19 -5.83 -3.80
N GLY A 181 -5.34 -5.39 -4.73
CA GLY A 181 -5.54 -5.65 -6.16
C GLY A 181 -5.63 -7.14 -6.48
N SER A 182 -4.71 -7.94 -5.92
CA SER A 182 -4.67 -9.40 -6.14
C SER A 182 -5.89 -10.11 -5.51
N LEU A 183 -6.31 -9.67 -4.32
CA LEU A 183 -7.47 -10.20 -3.62
C LEU A 183 -8.77 -9.84 -4.35
N TYR A 184 -8.89 -8.60 -4.84
CA TYR A 184 -10.01 -8.15 -5.66
C TYR A 184 -10.18 -9.05 -6.90
N ASP A 185 -9.09 -9.36 -7.61
CA ASP A 185 -9.14 -10.23 -8.81
C ASP A 185 -9.67 -11.63 -8.49
N CYS A 186 -9.28 -12.19 -7.35
CA CYS A 186 -9.78 -13.47 -6.88
C CYS A 186 -11.27 -13.39 -6.54
N LEU A 187 -11.66 -12.39 -5.75
CA LEU A 187 -13.03 -12.23 -5.28
C LEU A 187 -14.01 -11.95 -6.43
N ILE A 188 -13.64 -11.11 -7.39
CA ILE A 188 -14.50 -10.81 -8.53
C ILE A 188 -14.62 -12.00 -9.48
N GLY A 189 -13.56 -12.79 -9.63
CA GLY A 189 -13.58 -14.06 -10.36
C GLY A 189 -14.59 -15.04 -9.75
N ILE A 190 -14.58 -15.18 -8.42
CA ILE A 190 -15.54 -16.04 -7.70
C ILE A 190 -16.96 -15.48 -7.82
N TYR A 191 -17.16 -14.18 -7.60
CA TYR A 191 -18.48 -13.54 -7.63
C TYR A 191 -19.20 -13.73 -8.98
N HIS A 192 -18.45 -13.70 -10.09
CA HIS A 192 -18.99 -13.94 -11.43
C HIS A 192 -18.96 -15.40 -11.89
N GLY A 193 -18.58 -16.35 -11.02
CA GLY A 193 -18.51 -17.77 -11.35
C GLY A 193 -17.43 -18.13 -12.37
N LYS A 194 -16.38 -17.30 -12.50
CA LYS A 194 -15.22 -17.52 -13.39
C LYS A 194 -14.08 -18.27 -12.71
N ALA A 195 -14.09 -18.33 -11.39
CA ALA A 195 -13.14 -19.06 -10.57
C ALA A 195 -13.87 -19.71 -9.39
N ASP A 196 -13.32 -20.81 -8.89
CA ASP A 196 -13.73 -21.38 -7.62
C ASP A 196 -12.84 -20.88 -6.47
N ASP A 197 -13.19 -21.30 -5.26
CA ASP A 197 -12.51 -20.93 -4.03
C ASP A 197 -10.99 -21.23 -4.06
N SER A 198 -10.47 -22.13 -4.92
CA SER A 198 -9.02 -22.47 -4.98
C SER A 198 -8.14 -21.32 -5.47
N ILE A 199 -8.68 -20.32 -6.18
CA ILE A 199 -7.92 -19.14 -6.60
C ILE A 199 -7.38 -18.34 -5.41
N LEU A 200 -8.06 -18.41 -4.26
CA LEU A 200 -7.63 -17.74 -3.03
C LEU A 200 -6.39 -18.42 -2.39
N ASP A 201 -6.12 -19.68 -2.70
CA ASP A 201 -4.87 -20.34 -2.32
C ASP A 201 -3.70 -19.82 -3.16
N LYS A 202 -3.97 -19.46 -4.42
CA LYS A 202 -2.99 -18.80 -5.30
C LYS A 202 -2.69 -17.38 -4.86
N TYR A 203 -3.69 -16.65 -4.36
CA TYR A 203 -3.48 -15.38 -3.67
C TYR A 203 -2.52 -15.55 -2.49
N ASP A 204 -2.80 -16.48 -1.57
CA ASP A 204 -1.95 -16.75 -0.40
C ASP A 204 -0.50 -17.09 -0.81
N GLU A 205 -0.34 -18.04 -1.73
CA GLU A 205 0.97 -18.46 -2.25
C GLU A 205 1.74 -17.29 -2.88
N ALA A 206 1.10 -16.54 -3.78
CA ALA A 206 1.75 -15.46 -4.51
C ALA A 206 2.14 -14.29 -3.60
N ARG A 207 1.26 -13.87 -2.69
CA ARG A 207 1.53 -12.71 -1.82
C ARG A 207 2.57 -13.00 -0.75
N ARG A 208 2.54 -14.20 -0.14
CA ARG A 208 3.62 -14.64 0.76
C ARG A 208 4.96 -14.76 0.03
N ARG A 209 4.97 -15.24 -1.22
CA ARG A 209 6.19 -15.29 -2.04
C ARG A 209 6.76 -13.89 -2.29
N ILE A 210 5.93 -12.93 -2.69
CA ILE A 210 6.35 -11.53 -2.91
C ILE A 210 6.91 -10.93 -1.61
N TYR A 211 6.25 -11.16 -0.47
CA TYR A 211 6.77 -10.66 0.80
C TYR A 211 8.18 -11.20 1.08
N ASN A 212 8.39 -12.52 0.97
CA ASN A 212 9.67 -13.14 1.27
C ASN A 212 10.78 -12.79 0.27
N GLN A 213 10.43 -12.62 -1.01
CA GLN A 213 11.42 -12.38 -2.07
C GLN A 213 11.70 -10.90 -2.32
N VAL A 214 10.79 -10.01 -1.94
CA VAL A 214 10.89 -8.57 -2.25
C VAL A 214 10.73 -7.72 -1.01
N THR A 215 9.54 -7.69 -0.39
CA THR A 215 9.23 -6.76 0.70
C THR A 215 10.20 -6.90 1.87
N HIS A 216 10.37 -8.11 2.38
CA HIS A 216 11.23 -8.39 3.52
C HIS A 216 12.71 -8.09 3.23
N PRO A 217 13.35 -8.63 2.17
CA PRO A 217 14.76 -8.37 1.92
C PRO A 217 15.03 -6.91 1.59
N VAL A 218 14.21 -6.26 0.76
CA VAL A 218 14.42 -4.84 0.37
C VAL A 218 14.28 -3.91 1.57
N SER A 219 13.20 -4.03 2.35
CA SER A 219 13.01 -3.18 3.53
C SER A 219 14.08 -3.45 4.59
N SER A 220 14.51 -4.70 4.78
CA SER A 220 15.59 -5.03 5.72
C SER A 220 16.93 -4.46 5.28
N ALA A 221 17.24 -4.52 3.98
CA ALA A 221 18.43 -3.88 3.43
C ALA A 221 18.39 -2.36 3.61
N ASN A 222 17.23 -1.72 3.42
CA ASN A 222 17.08 -0.27 3.59
C ASN A 222 17.34 0.20 5.03
N ILE A 223 16.79 -0.50 6.03
CA ILE A 223 17.03 -0.11 7.44
C ILE A 223 18.48 -0.37 7.85
N VAL A 224 19.11 -1.46 7.38
CA VAL A 224 20.54 -1.72 7.62
C VAL A 224 21.40 -0.67 6.92
N ARG A 225 21.07 -0.27 5.70
CA ARG A 225 21.74 0.81 4.96
C ARG A 225 21.70 2.13 5.72
N LEU A 226 20.58 2.44 6.37
CA LEU A 226 20.40 3.72 7.04
C LEU A 226 21.07 3.78 8.42
N PHE A 227 21.11 2.66 9.16
CA PHE A 227 21.56 2.66 10.56
C PHE A 227 22.79 1.80 10.85
N GLY A 228 23.21 0.96 9.90
CA GLY A 228 24.23 -0.08 10.11
C GLY A 228 25.61 0.23 9.52
N GLN A 229 25.82 1.42 8.96
CA GLN A 229 27.09 1.80 8.34
C GLN A 229 27.47 3.26 8.62
N ASP A 230 28.76 3.56 8.44
CA ASP A 230 29.29 4.91 8.55
C ASP A 230 28.90 5.72 7.30
N PRO A 231 28.20 6.86 7.45
CA PRO A 231 27.83 7.71 6.31
C PRO A 231 29.02 8.27 5.52
N ASP A 232 30.21 8.34 6.12
CA ASP A 232 31.42 8.81 5.44
C ASP A 232 32.02 7.77 4.48
N THR A 233 31.68 6.50 4.66
CA THR A 233 32.16 5.40 3.80
C THR A 233 31.02 4.64 3.11
N ALA A 234 29.77 5.10 3.28
CA ALA A 234 28.58 4.35 2.86
C ALA A 234 28.53 4.13 1.34
N VAL A 235 29.01 5.08 0.53
CA VAL A 235 29.03 4.94 -0.93
C VAL A 235 30.04 3.88 -1.35
N GLU A 236 31.13 3.71 -0.61
CA GLU A 236 32.17 2.72 -0.88
C GLU A 236 31.83 1.32 -0.33
N THR A 237 30.96 1.23 0.68
CA THR A 237 30.62 -0.04 1.33
C THR A 237 29.27 -0.62 0.93
N ASP A 238 28.33 0.21 0.47
CA ASP A 238 26.98 -0.24 0.09
C ASP A 238 26.85 -0.37 -1.43
N GLU A 239 26.73 -1.61 -1.92
CA GLU A 239 26.60 -1.90 -3.36
C GLU A 239 25.42 -1.18 -4.02
N PHE A 240 24.32 -0.97 -3.30
CA PHE A 240 23.18 -0.23 -3.87
C PHE A 240 23.49 1.26 -4.01
N LEU A 241 24.18 1.87 -3.04
CA LEU A 241 24.59 3.28 -3.18
C LEU A 241 25.64 3.45 -4.29
N LYS A 242 26.53 2.48 -4.51
CA LYS A 242 27.43 2.46 -5.68
C LYS A 242 26.66 2.44 -6.99
N ILE A 243 25.64 1.58 -7.08
CA ILE A 243 24.78 1.48 -8.27
C ILE A 243 24.05 2.82 -8.51
N CYS A 244 23.49 3.43 -7.46
CA CYS A 244 22.85 4.74 -7.56
C CYS A 244 23.83 5.81 -8.04
N LYS A 245 25.04 5.85 -7.45
CA LYS A 245 26.09 6.79 -7.82
C LYS A 245 26.51 6.63 -9.28
N LYS A 246 26.65 5.40 -9.73
CA LYS A 246 26.94 5.09 -11.13
C LYS A 246 25.82 5.57 -12.06
N ALA A 247 24.56 5.37 -11.68
CA ALA A 247 23.41 5.83 -12.47
C ALA A 247 23.38 7.37 -12.60
N GLU A 248 23.73 8.12 -11.56
CA GLU A 248 23.84 9.59 -11.66
C GLU A 248 24.84 10.05 -12.73
N GLU A 249 25.89 9.27 -12.95
CA GLU A 249 27.01 9.60 -13.84
C GLU A 249 26.86 9.00 -15.25
N ASP A 250 26.01 7.99 -15.41
CA ASP A 250 25.82 7.21 -16.64
C ASP A 250 24.32 7.15 -17.04
N PRO A 251 23.89 8.04 -17.96
CA PRO A 251 22.52 8.04 -18.47
C PRO A 251 22.12 6.79 -19.26
N GLU A 252 23.07 6.00 -19.78
CA GLU A 252 22.75 4.74 -20.49
C GLU A 252 22.55 3.58 -19.52
N PHE A 253 23.03 3.71 -18.29
CA PHE A 253 22.84 2.75 -17.20
C PHE A 253 21.53 2.96 -16.43
N SER A 254 20.94 4.15 -16.56
CA SER A 254 19.79 4.65 -15.79
C SER A 254 18.44 4.20 -16.36
#